data_AF-A0A4U3A285-F1
#
_entry.id   AF-A0A4U3A285-F1
#
_cell.length_a   1.000
_cell.length_b   1.000
_cell.length_c   1.000
_cell.angle_alpha   90.00
_cell.angle_beta   90.00
_cell.angle_gamma   90.00
#
_symmetry.space_group_name_H-M   'P 1'
#
loop_
_entity.id
_entity.type
_entity.pdbx_description
1 polymer ?
#
loop_
_entity_poly.entity_id
_entity_poly.type
_entity_poly.pdbx_seq_one_letter_code
_entity_poly.pdbx_strand_id
1 'polypeptide(L)'
;NNEVNITFVGNYLKQKLEEKGIGVSHDTTNMRDFLRNKNLNWAQSYKGSRQILQDKLAQDKNIMFPMDLHRDDARKNTTTKNINGKNYARLYFILGRENPNFEKNKKIVTAINSYLDEKYYGLSRGIFIKDRKSGNGVYNQDLSPNALLIEMGGVDNTPEELYASVDALVEAFSHYYNEVTKKNN
;
A
#
# COMPACT_ATOMS: atom_id res chain seq x y z
N ASN A 1 -0.27 -25.82 -1.65
CA ASN A 1 0.66 -24.68 -1.48
C ASN A 1 0.01 -23.42 -2.02
N ASN A 2 -0.79 -22.75 -1.19
CA ASN A 2 -1.44 -21.47 -1.53
C ASN A 2 -0.58 -20.31 -1.04
N GLU A 3 0.65 -20.18 -1.55
CA GLU A 3 1.44 -19.00 -1.25
C GLU A 3 0.83 -17.82 -2.01
N VAL A 4 0.06 -16.98 -1.31
CA VAL A 4 -0.52 -15.78 -1.91
C VAL A 4 0.60 -14.77 -2.14
N ASN A 5 0.97 -14.58 -3.40
CA ASN A 5 1.95 -13.59 -3.81
C ASN A 5 1.31 -12.19 -3.79
N ILE A 6 1.96 -11.24 -3.15
CA ILE A 6 1.52 -9.84 -3.08
C ILE A 6 1.29 -9.23 -4.47
N THR A 7 1.99 -9.71 -5.50
CA THR A 7 1.75 -9.33 -6.91
C THR A 7 0.33 -9.68 -7.38
N PHE A 8 -0.27 -10.78 -6.93
CA PHE A 8 -1.66 -11.11 -7.29
C PHE A 8 -2.66 -10.16 -6.62
N VAL A 9 -2.38 -9.71 -5.39
CA VAL A 9 -3.16 -8.68 -4.71
C VAL A 9 -3.03 -7.35 -5.46
N GLY A 10 -1.82 -6.99 -5.90
CA GLY A 10 -1.58 -5.82 -6.75
C GLY A 10 -2.32 -5.86 -8.08
N ASN A 11 -2.38 -7.02 -8.74
CA ASN A 11 -3.17 -7.20 -9.97
C ASN A 11 -4.67 -6.98 -9.73
N TYR A 12 -5.20 -7.52 -8.64
CA TYR A 12 -6.62 -7.34 -8.30
C TYR A 12 -6.92 -5.88 -7.91
N LEU A 13 -6.03 -5.21 -7.17
CA LEU A 13 -6.13 -3.78 -6.88
C LEU A 13 -6.14 -2.94 -8.15
N LYS A 14 -5.21 -3.22 -9.08
CA LYS A 14 -5.18 -2.57 -10.41
C LYS A 14 -6.54 -2.68 -11.09
N GLN A 15 -7.05 -3.90 -11.23
CA GLN A 15 -8.33 -4.15 -11.89
C GLN A 15 -9.45 -3.32 -11.24
N LYS A 16 -9.54 -3.33 -9.91
CA LYS A 16 -10.61 -2.66 -9.18
C LYS A 16 -10.52 -1.14 -9.23
N LEU A 17 -9.31 -0.56 -9.27
CA LEU A 17 -9.12 0.87 -9.51
C LEU A 17 -9.48 1.26 -10.95
N GLU A 18 -9.13 0.44 -11.94
CA GLU A 18 -9.48 0.68 -13.35
C GLU A 18 -11.00 0.60 -13.55
N GLU A 19 -11.71 -0.31 -12.87
CA GLU A 19 -13.19 -0.34 -12.83
C GLU A 19 -13.80 0.95 -12.26
N LYS A 20 -13.06 1.71 -11.46
CA LYS A 20 -13.45 3.04 -10.94
C LYS A 20 -13.00 4.20 -11.84
N GLY A 21 -12.40 3.92 -13.00
CA GLY A 21 -11.88 4.92 -13.94
C GLY A 21 -10.55 5.52 -13.52
N ILE A 22 -9.82 4.90 -12.58
CA ILE A 22 -8.51 5.35 -12.12
C ILE A 22 -7.45 4.52 -12.86
N GLY A 23 -6.65 5.16 -13.72
CA GLY A 23 -5.58 4.49 -14.46
C GLY A 23 -4.46 4.00 -13.54
N VAL A 24 -3.95 2.79 -13.78
CA VAL A 24 -2.92 2.16 -12.95
C VAL A 24 -1.77 1.58 -13.76
N SER A 25 -0.55 2.01 -13.44
CA SER A 25 0.69 1.32 -13.82
C SER A 25 1.13 0.40 -12.67
N HIS A 26 1.09 -0.91 -12.89
CA HIS A 26 1.50 -1.91 -11.89
C HIS A 26 2.92 -2.42 -12.19
N ASP A 27 3.85 -2.20 -11.26
CA ASP A 27 5.19 -2.77 -11.33
C ASP A 27 5.20 -4.18 -10.70
N THR A 28 5.59 -5.18 -11.48
CA THR A 28 5.64 -6.58 -11.05
C THR A 28 7.07 -7.11 -10.96
N THR A 29 8.05 -6.23 -10.76
CA THR A 29 9.47 -6.61 -10.71
C THR A 29 9.70 -7.63 -9.60
N ASN A 30 10.34 -8.76 -9.95
CA ASN A 30 10.78 -9.71 -8.94
C ASN A 30 11.93 -9.11 -8.13
N MET A 31 11.63 -8.62 -6.92
CA MET A 31 12.62 -7.95 -6.08
C MET A 31 13.79 -8.85 -5.67
N ARG A 32 13.59 -10.17 -5.55
CA ARG A 32 14.69 -11.09 -5.22
C ARG A 32 15.71 -11.12 -6.37
N ASP A 33 15.21 -11.27 -7.60
CA ASP A 33 16.07 -11.29 -8.79
C ASP A 33 16.70 -9.93 -9.05
N PHE A 34 15.94 -8.85 -8.89
CA PHE A 34 16.44 -7.48 -9.05
C PHE A 34 17.59 -7.19 -8.09
N LEU A 35 17.43 -7.49 -6.80
CA LEU A 35 18.48 -7.27 -5.80
C LEU A 35 19.71 -8.11 -6.10
N ARG A 36 19.53 -9.40 -6.43
CA ARG A 36 20.63 -10.28 -6.83
C ARG A 36 21.41 -9.72 -8.02
N ASN A 37 20.72 -9.30 -9.07
CA ASN A 37 21.34 -8.75 -10.29
C ASN A 37 22.06 -7.42 -10.04
N LYS A 38 21.71 -6.70 -8.97
CA LYS A 38 22.33 -5.44 -8.56
C LYS A 38 23.37 -5.61 -7.45
N ASN A 39 23.72 -6.84 -7.06
CA ASN A 39 24.58 -7.15 -5.92
C ASN A 39 24.11 -6.46 -4.61
N LEU A 40 22.79 -6.38 -4.42
CA LEU A 40 22.15 -5.85 -3.22
C LEU A 40 21.60 -6.99 -2.37
N ASN A 41 21.57 -6.80 -1.05
CA ASN A 41 20.94 -7.73 -0.11
C ASN A 41 19.52 -7.29 0.28
N TRP A 42 18.79 -8.12 1.04
CA TRP A 42 17.41 -7.85 1.43
C TRP A 42 17.24 -6.59 2.29
N ALA A 43 18.22 -6.25 3.13
CA ALA A 43 18.21 -5.01 3.92
C ALA A 43 18.34 -3.76 3.04
N GLN A 44 18.79 -3.93 1.80
CA GLN A 44 18.86 -2.88 0.77
C GLN A 44 17.65 -2.90 -0.18
N SER A 45 16.58 -3.61 0.15
CA SER A 45 15.33 -3.64 -0.63
C SER A 45 14.81 -2.25 -0.98
N TYR A 46 14.80 -1.31 -0.02
CA TYR A 46 14.41 0.08 -0.29
C TYR A 46 15.37 0.84 -1.21
N LYS A 47 16.66 0.48 -1.26
CA LYS A 47 17.57 1.03 -2.28
C LYS A 47 17.17 0.56 -3.67
N GLY A 48 16.76 -0.70 -3.80
CA GLY A 48 16.31 -1.28 -5.07
C GLY A 48 14.95 -0.75 -5.52
N SER A 49 13.94 -0.76 -4.66
CA SER A 49 12.60 -0.27 -5.00
C SER A 49 12.57 1.23 -5.27
N ARG A 50 13.46 2.00 -4.61
CA ARG A 50 13.65 3.42 -4.93
C ARG A 50 14.05 3.64 -6.39
N GLN A 51 15.02 2.86 -6.89
CA GLN A 51 15.47 2.94 -8.28
C GLN A 51 14.29 2.72 -9.25
N ILE A 52 13.52 1.65 -9.00
CA ILE A 52 12.36 1.29 -9.83
C ILE A 52 11.33 2.42 -9.83
N LEU A 53 10.98 2.95 -8.66
CA LEU A 53 9.99 4.02 -8.57
C LEU A 53 10.49 5.32 -9.21
N GLN A 54 11.77 5.67 -9.03
CA GLN A 54 12.34 6.84 -9.71
C GLN A 54 12.29 6.70 -11.24
N ASP A 55 12.62 5.53 -11.77
CA ASP A 55 12.56 5.27 -13.21
C ASP A 55 11.12 5.37 -13.73
N LYS A 56 10.13 4.85 -12.98
CA LYS A 56 8.70 4.98 -13.34
C LYS A 56 8.20 6.43 -13.30
N LEU A 57 8.54 7.18 -12.25
CA LEU A 57 8.20 8.61 -12.15
C LEU A 57 8.94 9.47 -13.19
N ALA A 58 10.08 9.00 -13.70
CA ALA A 58 10.77 9.64 -14.81
C ALA A 58 10.04 9.41 -16.14
N GLN A 59 9.56 8.18 -16.37
CA GLN A 59 8.88 7.75 -17.61
C GLN A 59 7.44 8.25 -17.73
N ASP A 60 6.70 8.34 -16.62
CA ASP A 60 5.31 8.76 -16.61
C ASP A 60 5.07 9.86 -15.58
N LYS A 61 4.87 11.08 -16.08
CA LYS A 61 4.60 12.28 -15.28
C LYS A 61 3.16 12.37 -14.77
N ASN A 62 2.28 11.46 -15.20
CA ASN A 62 0.90 11.40 -14.75
C ASN A 62 0.71 10.52 -13.51
N ILE A 63 1.77 9.85 -13.03
CA ILE A 63 1.70 9.07 -11.78
C ILE A 63 1.53 10.02 -10.59
N MET A 64 0.31 10.08 -10.07
CA MET A 64 -0.03 10.94 -8.93
C MET A 64 0.10 10.25 -7.57
N PHE A 65 -0.16 8.94 -7.48
CA PHE A 65 -0.24 8.18 -6.22
C PHE A 65 0.58 6.89 -6.27
N PRO A 66 1.89 6.95 -5.96
CA PRO A 66 2.67 5.72 -5.77
C PRO A 66 2.14 4.93 -4.57
N MET A 67 1.87 3.64 -4.76
CA MET A 67 1.44 2.73 -3.69
C MET A 67 2.41 1.56 -3.58
N ASP A 68 3.03 1.42 -2.42
CA ASP A 68 3.90 0.30 -2.07
C ASP A 68 3.11 -0.73 -1.25
N LEU A 69 2.92 -1.93 -1.79
CA LEU A 69 2.11 -2.99 -1.17
C LEU A 69 3.02 -4.09 -0.61
N HIS A 70 2.82 -4.40 0.66
CA HIS A 70 3.54 -5.44 1.38
C HIS A 70 2.57 -6.44 2.02
N ARG A 71 3.13 -7.56 2.48
CA ARG A 71 2.44 -8.54 3.31
C ARG A 71 3.18 -8.59 4.64
N ASP A 72 2.46 -8.33 5.73
CA ASP A 72 3.02 -8.37 7.08
C ASP A 72 3.47 -9.80 7.43
N ASP A 73 4.44 -9.94 8.33
CA ASP A 73 4.84 -11.24 8.89
C ASP A 73 3.91 -11.71 10.02
N ALA A 74 3.01 -10.84 10.48
CA ALA A 74 2.03 -11.12 11.51
C ALA A 74 1.07 -12.28 11.15
N ARG A 75 0.60 -12.98 12.20
CA ARG A 75 -0.26 -14.18 12.12
C ARG A 75 -1.75 -13.84 12.06
N LYS A 76 -2.56 -14.82 11.64
CA LYS A 76 -4.01 -14.75 11.41
C LYS A 76 -4.79 -13.90 12.42
N ASN A 77 -4.55 -14.11 13.72
CA ASN A 77 -5.28 -13.42 14.80
C ASN A 77 -5.07 -11.90 14.80
N THR A 78 -3.89 -11.44 14.37
CA THR A 78 -3.58 -10.01 14.27
C THR A 78 -4.11 -9.42 12.95
N THR A 79 -4.12 -10.24 11.90
CA THR A 79 -4.30 -9.80 10.52
C THR A 79 -5.67 -10.13 9.94
N THR A 80 -6.61 -10.65 10.72
CA THR A 80 -7.96 -10.99 10.24
C THR A 80 -9.02 -10.29 11.08
N LYS A 81 -10.05 -9.76 10.42
CA LYS A 81 -11.24 -9.21 11.08
C LYS A 81 -12.49 -9.77 10.41
N ASN A 82 -13.43 -10.29 11.20
CA ASN A 82 -14.78 -10.55 10.72
C ASN A 82 -15.61 -9.26 10.80
N ILE A 83 -16.21 -8.87 9.68
CA ILE A 83 -17.11 -7.73 9.57
C ILE A 83 -18.38 -8.25 8.89
N ASN A 84 -19.49 -8.26 9.62
CA ASN A 84 -20.79 -8.72 9.13
C ASN A 84 -20.76 -10.12 8.49
N GLY A 85 -20.06 -11.07 9.13
CA GLY A 85 -19.98 -12.46 8.64
C GLY A 85 -18.95 -12.70 7.54
N LYS A 86 -18.32 -11.65 7.00
CA LYS A 86 -17.23 -11.76 6.01
C LYS A 86 -15.88 -11.51 6.67
N ASN A 87 -14.89 -12.36 6.38
CA ASN A 87 -13.52 -12.17 6.87
C ASN A 87 -12.73 -11.27 5.92
N TYR A 88 -11.94 -10.38 6.50
CA TYR A 88 -11.07 -9.44 5.82
C TYR A 88 -9.65 -9.55 6.34
N ALA A 89 -8.67 -9.44 5.43
CA ALA A 89 -7.27 -9.23 5.78
C ALA A 89 -7.06 -7.78 6.24
N ARG A 90 -6.64 -7.57 7.48
CA ARG A 90 -6.53 -6.23 8.06
C ARG A 90 -5.42 -5.43 7.39
N LEU A 91 -5.67 -4.14 7.20
CA LEU A 91 -4.75 -3.20 6.55
C LEU A 91 -3.92 -2.49 7.61
N TYR A 92 -2.62 -2.28 7.34
CA TYR A 92 -1.77 -1.50 8.22
C TYR A 92 -0.96 -0.49 7.43
N PHE A 93 -1.10 0.79 7.76
CA PHE A 93 -0.47 1.85 6.98
C PHE A 93 0.86 2.25 7.61
N ILE A 94 1.94 2.23 6.85
CA ILE A 94 3.26 2.62 7.34
C ILE A 94 3.57 4.05 6.89
N LEU A 95 4.00 4.89 7.83
CA LEU A 95 4.37 6.28 7.56
C LEU A 95 5.77 6.56 8.12
N GLY A 96 6.72 6.88 7.25
CA GLY A 96 8.09 7.17 7.62
C GLY A 96 8.23 8.56 8.24
N ARG A 97 8.58 8.66 9.52
CA ARG A 97 8.72 9.95 10.23
C ARG A 97 9.71 10.92 9.57
N GLU A 98 10.77 10.39 8.97
CA GLU A 98 11.88 11.16 8.43
C GLU A 98 11.67 11.58 6.96
N ASN A 99 10.52 11.25 6.37
CA ASN A 99 10.23 11.66 5.00
C ASN A 99 9.81 13.16 4.98
N PRO A 100 10.37 14.00 4.09
CA PRO A 100 10.08 15.43 4.06
C PRO A 100 8.62 15.75 3.66
N ASN A 101 7.91 14.79 3.11
CA ASN A 101 6.50 14.89 2.75
C ASN A 101 5.57 14.41 3.90
N PHE A 102 6.10 14.14 5.10
CA PHE A 102 5.39 13.43 6.18
C PHE A 102 3.97 13.94 6.40
N GLU A 103 3.77 15.24 6.56
CA GLU A 103 2.44 15.81 6.81
C GLU A 103 1.48 15.64 5.62
N LYS A 104 2.01 15.67 4.38
CA LYS A 104 1.20 15.44 3.17
C LYS A 104 0.80 13.97 3.05
N ASN A 105 1.75 13.04 3.22
CA ASN A 105 1.44 11.61 3.22
C ASN A 105 0.49 11.25 4.38
N LYS A 106 0.70 11.86 5.56
CA LYS A 106 -0.16 11.71 6.75
C LYS A 106 -1.60 12.09 6.46
N LYS A 107 -1.83 13.21 5.78
CA LYS A 107 -3.19 13.65 5.42
C LYS A 107 -3.94 12.61 4.60
N ILE A 108 -3.28 12.00 3.61
CA ILE A 108 -3.87 11.00 2.72
C ILE A 108 -4.21 9.73 3.49
N VAL A 109 -3.22 9.20 4.22
CA VAL A 109 -3.40 7.96 4.97
C VAL A 109 -4.43 8.12 6.09
N THR A 110 -4.49 9.29 6.74
CA THR A 110 -5.55 9.59 7.72
C THR A 110 -6.93 9.59 7.06
N ALA A 111 -7.09 10.22 5.89
CA ALA A 111 -8.38 10.25 5.19
C ALA A 111 -8.86 8.84 4.81
N ILE A 112 -7.97 8.02 4.23
CA ILE A 112 -8.28 6.63 3.88
C ILE A 112 -8.60 5.82 5.15
N ASN A 113 -7.78 5.95 6.20
CA ASN A 113 -7.99 5.24 7.46
C ASN A 113 -9.34 5.62 8.09
N SER A 114 -9.68 6.91 8.15
CA SER A 114 -10.96 7.38 8.70
C SER A 114 -12.15 6.83 7.93
N TYR A 115 -12.08 6.78 6.60
CA TYR A 115 -13.12 6.15 5.79
C TYR A 115 -13.30 4.67 6.13
N LEU A 116 -12.19 3.93 6.25
CA LEU A 116 -12.21 2.52 6.62
C LEU A 116 -12.73 2.31 8.04
N ASP A 117 -12.39 3.17 9.00
CA ASP A 117 -12.90 3.06 10.36
C ASP A 117 -14.41 3.33 10.43
N GLU A 118 -14.94 4.21 9.58
CA GLU A 118 -16.37 4.50 9.49
C GLU A 118 -17.16 3.36 8.81
N LYS A 119 -16.69 2.87 7.65
CA LYS A 119 -17.42 1.90 6.81
C LYS A 119 -17.10 0.44 7.11
N TYR A 120 -15.88 0.18 7.60
CA TYR A 120 -15.30 -1.14 7.79
C TYR A 120 -14.61 -1.26 9.16
N TYR A 121 -15.30 -0.87 10.23
CA TYR A 121 -14.72 -0.76 11.57
C TYR A 121 -13.85 -1.97 11.98
N GLY A 122 -12.58 -1.69 12.27
CA GLY A 122 -11.58 -2.69 12.65
C GLY A 122 -10.84 -3.37 11.49
N LEU A 123 -11.19 -3.07 10.23
CA LEU A 123 -10.40 -3.47 9.06
C LEU A 123 -9.00 -2.86 9.11
N SER A 124 -8.91 -1.58 9.46
CA SER A 124 -7.62 -0.93 9.69
C SER A 124 -7.01 -1.38 11.03
N ARG A 125 -5.70 -1.55 11.04
CA ARG A 125 -4.85 -1.62 12.24
C ARG A 125 -4.34 -0.24 12.66
N GLY A 126 -4.68 0.80 11.90
CA GLY A 126 -4.25 2.18 12.11
C GLY A 126 -3.02 2.54 11.30
N ILE A 127 -2.40 3.65 11.69
CA ILE A 127 -1.22 4.23 11.05
C ILE A 127 0.00 4.02 11.95
N PHE A 128 1.01 3.34 11.44
CA PHE A 128 2.28 3.16 12.13
C PHE A 128 3.31 4.16 11.69
N ILE A 129 3.70 5.05 12.60
CA ILE A 129 4.79 5.98 12.36
C ILE A 129 6.10 5.26 12.69
N LYS A 130 6.94 5.05 11.67
CA LYS A 130 8.27 4.44 11.83
C LYS A 130 9.34 5.50 11.62
N ASP A 131 10.24 5.62 12.58
CA ASP A 131 11.46 6.41 12.48
C ASP A 131 12.66 5.53 12.06
N ARG A 132 13.87 6.10 12.04
CA ARG A 132 15.10 5.35 11.73
C ARG A 132 15.53 4.35 12.80
N LYS A 133 14.93 4.38 13.99
CA LYS A 133 15.19 3.42 15.08
C LYS A 133 14.31 2.19 14.96
N SER A 134 13.11 2.35 14.40
CA SER A 134 12.08 1.32 14.24
C SER A 134 11.95 0.80 12.80
N GLY A 135 12.74 1.32 11.86
CA GLY A 135 12.80 0.85 10.48
C GLY A 135 13.61 1.79 9.58
N ASN A 136 13.23 1.87 8.29
CA ASN A 136 13.89 2.75 7.33
C ASN A 136 13.68 4.24 7.66
N GLY A 137 12.53 4.59 8.22
CA GLY A 137 12.19 5.94 8.63
C GLY A 137 11.75 6.87 7.50
N VAL A 138 12.08 6.58 6.23
CA VAL A 138 11.68 7.37 5.07
C VAL A 138 10.69 6.58 4.21
N TYR A 139 11.04 5.32 3.89
CA TYR A 139 10.39 4.52 2.84
C TYR A 139 10.41 5.32 1.52
N ASN A 140 9.86 4.86 0.41
CA ASN A 140 9.92 5.69 -0.82
C ASN A 140 8.98 6.92 -0.79
N GLN A 141 8.57 7.37 0.41
CA GLN A 141 7.57 8.41 0.61
C GLN A 141 8.13 9.83 0.39
N ASP A 142 9.45 9.99 0.40
CA ASP A 142 10.09 11.24 0.00
C ASP A 142 10.00 11.50 -1.51
N LEU A 143 9.81 10.46 -2.33
CA LEU A 143 9.71 10.59 -3.79
C LEU A 143 8.39 11.20 -4.28
N SER A 144 7.34 11.19 -3.45
CA SER A 144 6.06 11.81 -3.80
C SER A 144 5.29 12.25 -2.55
N PRO A 145 4.68 13.45 -2.55
CA PRO A 145 3.81 13.88 -1.47
C PRO A 145 2.55 13.02 -1.30
N ASN A 146 2.31 12.13 -2.25
CA ASN A 146 1.14 11.28 -2.34
C ASN A 146 1.45 9.78 -2.21
N ALA A 147 2.71 9.43 -1.93
CA ALA A 147 3.13 8.05 -1.75
C ALA A 147 2.47 7.39 -0.52
N LEU A 148 2.08 6.13 -0.68
CA LEU A 148 1.47 5.30 0.36
C LEU A 148 2.25 3.99 0.52
N LEU A 149 2.30 3.47 1.74
CA LEU A 149 2.79 2.12 2.03
C LEU A 149 1.75 1.39 2.86
N ILE A 150 1.34 0.22 2.39
CA ILE A 150 0.24 -0.55 2.96
C ILE A 150 0.67 -2.00 3.12
N GLU A 151 0.61 -2.49 4.35
CA GLU A 151 0.66 -3.92 4.65
C GLU A 151 -0.75 -4.50 4.49
N MET A 152 -0.89 -5.50 3.63
CA MET A 152 -2.15 -6.18 3.30
C MET A 152 -2.18 -7.55 3.99
N GLY A 153 -2.86 -7.62 5.15
CA GLY A 153 -2.92 -8.86 5.93
C GLY A 153 -1.54 -9.34 6.42
N GLY A 154 -1.40 -10.65 6.57
CA GLY A 154 -0.13 -11.31 6.88
C GLY A 154 -0.05 -12.73 6.35
N VAL A 155 0.90 -13.52 6.85
CA VAL A 155 1.30 -14.81 6.26
C VAL A 155 0.21 -15.88 6.18
N ASP A 156 -0.84 -15.76 7.00
CA ASP A 156 -1.94 -16.73 7.11
C ASP A 156 -3.22 -16.31 6.37
N ASN A 157 -3.25 -15.12 5.75
CA ASN A 157 -4.46 -14.65 5.09
C ASN A 157 -4.70 -15.34 3.75
N THR A 158 -5.97 -15.63 3.48
CA THR A 158 -6.37 -16.28 2.21
C THR A 158 -6.56 -15.25 1.10
N PRO A 159 -6.54 -15.66 -0.19
CA PRO A 159 -6.88 -14.77 -1.29
C PRO A 159 -8.24 -14.08 -1.11
N GLU A 160 -9.24 -14.80 -0.61
CA GLU A 160 -10.60 -14.27 -0.42
C GLU A 160 -10.62 -13.15 0.63
N GLU A 161 -9.88 -13.32 1.73
CA GLU A 161 -9.73 -12.31 2.78
C GLU A 161 -8.99 -11.06 2.25
N LEU A 162 -7.97 -11.26 1.40
CA LEU A 162 -7.20 -10.16 0.79
C LEU A 162 -8.02 -9.40 -0.24
N TYR A 163 -8.75 -10.09 -1.12
CA TYR A 163 -9.61 -9.47 -2.13
C TYR A 163 -10.76 -8.70 -1.49
N ALA A 164 -11.35 -9.21 -0.42
CA ALA A 164 -12.34 -8.48 0.36
C ALA A 164 -11.79 -7.14 0.88
N SER A 165 -10.54 -7.14 1.35
CA SER A 165 -9.88 -5.92 1.84
C SER A 165 -9.44 -4.99 0.72
N VAL A 166 -9.07 -5.51 -0.46
CA VAL A 166 -8.82 -4.69 -1.65
C VAL A 166 -10.10 -3.95 -2.07
N ASP A 167 -11.25 -4.62 -2.08
CA ASP A 167 -12.52 -3.97 -2.43
C ASP A 167 -12.80 -2.76 -1.51
N ALA A 168 -12.62 -2.95 -0.19
CA ALA A 168 -12.78 -1.89 0.80
C ALA A 168 -11.72 -0.77 0.66
N LEU A 169 -10.46 -1.12 0.39
CA LEU A 169 -9.39 -0.15 0.13
C LEU A 169 -9.66 0.68 -1.12
N VAL A 170 -10.16 0.06 -2.19
CA VAL A 170 -10.52 0.74 -3.44
C VAL A 170 -11.66 1.71 -3.21
N GLU A 171 -12.66 1.35 -2.43
CA GLU A 171 -13.74 2.25 -2.05
C GLU A 171 -13.21 3.49 -1.30
N ALA A 172 -12.41 3.27 -0.27
CA ALA A 172 -11.80 4.34 0.53
C ALA A 172 -10.88 5.25 -0.29
N PHE A 173 -9.99 4.65 -1.09
CA PHE A 173 -9.08 5.40 -1.95
C PHE A 173 -9.82 6.16 -3.04
N SER A 174 -10.83 5.55 -3.69
CA SER A 174 -11.62 6.22 -4.73
C SER A 174 -12.42 7.39 -4.17
N HIS A 175 -12.94 7.26 -2.94
CA HIS A 175 -13.59 8.38 -2.26
C HIS A 175 -12.61 9.56 -2.11
N TYR A 176 -11.44 9.32 -1.51
CA TYR A 176 -10.39 10.33 -1.36
C TYR A 176 -9.95 10.92 -2.70
N TYR A 177 -9.68 10.08 -3.69
CA TYR A 177 -9.26 10.47 -5.04
C TYR A 177 -10.26 11.42 -5.68
N ASN A 178 -11.55 11.12 -5.59
CA ASN A 178 -12.61 11.98 -6.13
C ASN A 178 -12.69 13.33 -5.40
N GLU A 179 -12.51 13.35 -4.08
CA GLU A 179 -12.53 14.61 -3.32
C GLU A 179 -11.40 15.55 -3.74
N VAL A 180 -10.20 15.02 -4.00
CA VAL A 180 -9.03 15.85 -4.36
C VAL A 180 -8.98 16.21 -5.83
N THR A 181 -9.48 15.36 -6.72
CA THR A 181 -9.52 15.65 -8.16
C THR A 181 -10.68 16.58 -8.54
N LYS A 182 -11.84 16.46 -7.91
CA LYS A 182 -12.97 17.39 -8.12
C LYS A 182 -12.71 18.79 -7.58
N LYS A 183 -11.86 18.94 -6.56
CA LYS A 183 -11.46 20.25 -6.03
C LYS A 183 -10.45 20.99 -6.93
N ASN A 184 -9.84 20.29 -7.89
CA ASN A 184 -8.85 20.82 -8.80
C ASN A 184 -9.39 21.11 -10.21
N ASN A 185 -10.70 20.88 -10.42
CA ASN A 185 -11.46 21.24 -11.63
C ASN A 185 -12.52 22.29 -11.27
#